data_AF-A0A5R2N9H8-F1
#
_entry.id   AF-A0A5R2N9H8-F1
#
_cell.length_a   1.000
_cell.length_b   1.000
_cell.length_c   1.000
_cell.angle_alpha   90.00
_cell.angle_beta   90.00
_cell.angle_gamma   90.00
#
_symmetry.space_group_name_H-M   'P 1'
#
loop_
_entity.id
_entity.type
_entity.pdbx_description
1 polymer ?
#
loop_
_entity_poly.entity_id
_entity_poly.type
_entity_poly.pdbx_seq_one_letter_code
_entity_poly.pdbx_strand_id
1 'polypeptide(L)' 'DLEDFMTGFVASNGEVWGRPVGVAVAGDGSLIVSEDGNGTIWRVTYSGGRS' A
#
# COMPACT_ATOMS: atom_id res chain seq x y z
N ASP A 1 -4.77 20.10 -2.16
CA ASP A 1 -4.81 19.14 -3.29
C ASP A 1 -4.67 17.73 -2.77
N LEU A 2 -5.24 16.77 -3.48
CA LEU A 2 -5.15 15.35 -3.13
C LEU A 2 -3.99 14.75 -3.93
N GLU A 3 -3.11 14.00 -3.27
CA GLU A 3 -1.96 13.35 -3.90
C GLU A 3 -2.06 11.84 -3.71
N ASP A 4 -1.70 11.10 -4.75
CA ASP A 4 -1.65 9.65 -4.70
C ASP A 4 -0.53 9.19 -3.77
N PHE A 5 -0.88 8.38 -2.78
CA PHE A 5 0.10 7.83 -1.83
C PHE A 5 0.74 6.52 -2.31
N MET A 6 -0.06 5.65 -2.93
CA MET A 6 0.39 4.34 -3.43
C MET A 6 -0.38 3.98 -4.71
N THR A 7 0.35 3.62 -5.75
CA THR A 7 -0.18 3.31 -7.09
C THR A 7 0.40 2.00 -7.62
N GLY A 8 -0.01 1.57 -8.82
CA GLY A 8 0.56 0.38 -9.50
C GLY A 8 -0.25 -0.92 -9.35
N PHE A 9 -1.46 -0.87 -8.80
CA PHE A 9 -2.32 -2.07 -8.59
C PHE A 9 -3.09 -2.52 -9.85
N VAL A 10 -3.23 -1.65 -10.85
CA VAL A 10 -3.91 -1.94 -12.11
C VAL A 10 -2.86 -2.40 -13.13
N ALA A 11 -3.02 -3.61 -13.65
CA ALA A 11 -2.11 -4.19 -14.63
C ALA A 11 -2.47 -3.74 -16.06
N SER A 12 -3.77 -3.80 -16.38
CA SER A 12 -4.32 -3.44 -17.69
C SER A 12 -5.82 -3.14 -17.56
N ASN A 13 -6.51 -2.83 -18.67
CA ASN A 13 -7.93 -2.53 -18.64
C ASN A 13 -8.76 -3.74 -18.15
N GLY A 14 -9.32 -3.61 -16.94
CA GLY A 14 -10.11 -4.67 -16.30
C GLY A 14 -9.29 -5.71 -15.54
N GLU A 15 -7.96 -5.58 -15.51
CA GLU A 15 -7.05 -6.52 -14.84
C GLU A 15 -6.27 -5.83 -13.72
N VAL A 16 -6.21 -6.46 -12.56
CA VAL A 16 -5.54 -5.95 -11.36
C VAL A 16 -4.60 -6.99 -10.78
N TRP A 17 -3.47 -6.54 -10.24
CA TRP A 17 -2.58 -7.41 -9.46
C TRP A 17 -3.15 -7.75 -8.08
N GLY A 18 -4.04 -6.88 -7.59
CA GLY A 18 -4.75 -6.97 -6.32
C GLY A 18 -5.44 -5.64 -6.02
N ARG A 19 -6.51 -5.63 -5.23
CA ARG A 19 -7.15 -4.39 -4.79
C ARG A 19 -6.79 -4.12 -3.33
N PRO A 20 -6.28 -2.93 -2.97
CA PRO A 20 -6.14 -2.56 -1.56
C PRO A 20 -7.50 -2.63 -0.86
N VAL A 21 -7.58 -3.38 0.23
CA VAL A 21 -8.84 -3.62 0.97
C VAL A 21 -8.75 -3.30 2.46
N GLY A 22 -7.56 -3.10 3.00
CA GLY A 22 -7.37 -2.83 4.42
C GLY A 22 -6.08 -2.07 4.70
N VAL A 23 -6.12 -1.24 5.74
CA VAL A 23 -4.96 -0.49 6.24
C VAL A 23 -4.86 -0.60 7.76
N ALA A 24 -3.65 -0.69 8.27
CA ALA A 24 -3.35 -0.63 9.70
C ALA A 24 -2.00 0.06 9.94
N VAL A 25 -1.84 0.70 11.10
CA VAL A 25 -0.55 1.25 11.54
C VAL A 25 0.12 0.22 12.46
N ALA A 26 1.33 -0.22 12.11
CA ALA A 26 2.11 -1.12 12.94
C ALA A 26 2.73 -0.40 14.13
N GLY A 27 3.21 -1.16 15.13
CA GLY A 27 3.79 -0.60 16.36
C GLY A 27 5.03 0.29 16.14
N ASP A 28 5.72 0.14 15.01
CA ASP A 28 6.86 0.99 14.61
C ASP A 28 6.46 2.17 13.70
N GLY A 29 5.17 2.42 13.55
CA GLY A 29 4.64 3.53 12.76
C GLY A 29 4.58 3.26 11.26
N SER A 30 5.00 2.08 10.79
CA SER A 30 4.81 1.70 9.38
C SER A 30 3.34 1.49 9.04
N LEU A 31 2.96 1.77 7.78
CA LEU A 31 1.63 1.49 7.27
C LEU A 31 1.61 0.10 6.64
N ILE A 32 0.70 -0.74 7.10
CA ILE A 32 0.41 -2.06 6.55
C ILE A 32 -0.79 -1.95 5.62
N VAL A 33 -0.66 -2.47 4.40
CA VAL A 33 -1.73 -2.48 3.39
C VAL A 33 -1.95 -3.91 2.92
N SER A 34 -3.17 -4.42 3.06
CA SER A 34 -3.57 -5.75 2.55
C SER A 34 -4.28 -5.62 1.21
N GLU A 35 -4.15 -6.65 0.37
CA GLU A 35 -4.90 -6.79 -0.88
C GLU A 35 -5.69 -8.11 -0.97
N ASP A 36 -6.56 -8.23 -1.98
CA ASP A 36 -7.51 -9.33 -2.16
C ASP A 36 -7.24 -10.25 -3.37
N GLY A 37 -6.12 -10.07 -4.07
CA GLY A 37 -5.76 -10.79 -5.28
C GLY A 37 -4.79 -11.94 -5.02
N ASN A 38 -3.61 -11.64 -4.47
CA ASN A 38 -2.48 -12.59 -4.42
C ASN A 38 -2.00 -12.95 -3.00
N GLY A 39 -2.66 -12.44 -1.96
CA GLY A 39 -2.30 -12.65 -0.56
C GLY A 39 -1.09 -11.83 -0.10
N THR A 40 -0.72 -10.77 -0.82
CA THR A 40 0.40 -9.90 -0.48
C THR A 40 0.01 -8.91 0.62
N ILE A 41 0.94 -8.67 1.54
CA ILE A 41 0.85 -7.59 2.51
C ILE A 41 2.01 -6.64 2.24
N TRP A 42 1.68 -5.39 1.95
CA TRP A 42 2.66 -4.33 1.74
C TRP A 42 2.93 -3.60 3.04
N ARG A 43 4.21 -3.29 3.28
CA ARG A 43 4.65 -2.50 4.43
C ARG A 43 5.37 -1.26 3.94
N VAL A 44 4.77 -0.10 4.20
CA VAL A 44 5.34 1.21 3.83
C VAL A 44 6.04 1.80 5.05
N THR A 45 7.34 2.04 4.92
CA THR A 45 8.19 2.63 5.96
C THR A 45 8.74 3.96 5.48
N TYR A 46 8.70 4.99 6.33
CA TYR A 46 9.40 6.23 6.06
C TYR A 46 10.87 6.11 6.47
N SER A 47 11.79 6.35 5.53
CA SER A 47 13.24 6.28 5.78
C SER A 47 13.90 7.66 5.91
N GLY A 48 13.13 8.75 5.92
CA GLY A 48 13.70 10.09 6.09
C GLY A 48 14.34 10.22 7.47
N GLY A 49 15.62 10.60 7.48
CA GLY A 49 16.35 10.85 8.73
C GLY A 49 15.62 11.87 9.59
N ARG A 50 15.59 11.64 10.91
CA ARG A 50 15.17 12.66 11.88
C ARG A 50 15.95 13.95 11.58
N SER A 51 15.23 15.01 11.21
CA SER A 51 15.76 16.38 11.27
C SER A 51 16.10 16.75 12.71
#